data_AF-A0A5S5CZV1-F1
#
_entry.id   AF-A0A5S5CZV1-F1
#
_cell.length_a   1.000
_cell.length_b   1.000
_cell.length_c   1.000
_cell.angle_alpha   90.00
_cell.angle_beta   90.00
_cell.angle_gamma   90.00
#
_symmetry.space_group_name_H-M   'P 1'
#
loop_
_entity.id
_entity.type
_entity.pdbx_description
1 polymer ?
#
loop_
_entity_poly.entity_id
_entity_poly.type
_entity_poly.pdbx_seq_one_letter_code
_entity_poly.pdbx_strand_id
1 'polypeptide(L)'
;MSTAPGGVPPVRSAGLWTVVLGVAHVASVHAFYPESVRSVVDGGVIASVDADPVLTERRGVGFWYVTSGLGVIGLGAIVRGHEKVHGRPPPATATVLVATGLWGVLLMPASPFWLFLPIAWLARRSANIGGRSGHH
;
A
#
# COMPACT_ATOMS: atom_id res chain seq x y z
N MET A 1 -27.88 5.00 33.42
CA MET A 1 -28.45 4.17 32.33
C MET A 1 -28.69 5.10 31.15
N SER A 2 -28.11 4.98 29.96
CA SER A 2 -27.41 3.89 29.28
C SER A 2 -26.40 4.52 28.32
N THR A 3 -25.16 4.02 28.32
CA THR A 3 -24.12 4.34 27.34
C THR A 3 -24.49 3.78 25.97
N ALA A 4 -24.74 4.63 24.99
CA ALA A 4 -24.84 4.17 23.60
C ALA A 4 -23.47 3.66 23.12
N PRO A 5 -23.37 2.45 22.55
CA PRO A 5 -22.11 1.85 22.15
C PRO A 5 -21.54 2.52 20.90
N GLY A 6 -20.21 2.60 20.86
CA GLY A 6 -19.40 3.31 19.87
C GLY A 6 -19.84 3.14 18.43
N GLY A 7 -20.30 4.24 17.83
CA GLY A 7 -20.34 4.38 16.38
C GLY A 7 -18.91 4.39 15.86
N VAL A 8 -18.57 3.39 15.04
CA VAL A 8 -17.26 3.27 14.38
C VAL A 8 -16.95 4.59 13.67
N PRO A 9 -15.93 5.37 14.09
CA PRO A 9 -15.56 6.58 13.37
C PRO A 9 -15.14 6.20 11.93
N PRO A 10 -15.49 7.03 10.94
CA PRO A 10 -15.46 6.65 9.55
C PRO A 10 -14.04 6.36 9.07
N VAL A 11 -13.97 5.43 8.11
CA VAL A 11 -13.01 5.06 7.05
C VAL A 11 -11.95 6.09 6.59
N ARG A 12 -11.55 7.06 7.40
CA ARG A 12 -10.62 8.17 7.11
C ARG A 12 -9.18 7.91 7.59
N SER A 13 -8.82 6.64 7.79
CA SER A 13 -7.46 6.24 8.14
C SER A 13 -6.65 6.11 6.86
N ALA A 14 -5.65 6.99 6.68
CA ALA A 14 -4.73 6.88 5.57
C ALA A 14 -3.91 5.60 5.70
N GLY A 15 -3.55 5.20 6.92
CA GLY A 15 -2.87 3.93 7.19
C GLY A 15 -3.66 2.71 6.74
N LEU A 16 -4.97 2.66 7.03
CA LEU A 16 -5.84 1.56 6.58
C LEU A 16 -5.90 1.47 5.05
N TRP A 17 -6.13 2.59 4.36
CA TRP A 17 -6.19 2.59 2.91
C TRP A 17 -4.86 2.21 2.26
N THR A 18 -3.73 2.60 2.87
CA THR A 18 -2.41 2.14 2.44
C THR A 18 -2.27 0.63 2.60
N VAL A 19 -2.73 0.04 3.71
CA VAL A 19 -2.75 -1.44 3.86
C VAL A 19 -3.60 -2.10 2.78
N VAL A 20 -4.82 -1.61 2.56
CA VAL A 20 -5.73 -2.15 1.53
C VAL A 20 -5.08 -2.09 0.15
N LEU A 21 -4.43 -0.98 -0.20
CA LEU A 21 -3.73 -0.83 -1.47
C LEU A 21 -2.56 -1.82 -1.60
N GLY A 22 -1.79 -2.03 -0.52
CA GLY A 22 -0.70 -2.99 -0.52
C GLY A 22 -1.18 -4.44 -0.68
N VAL A 23 -2.27 -4.82 0.00
CA VAL A 23 -2.93 -6.12 -0.20
C VAL A 23 -3.41 -6.27 -1.63
N ALA A 24 -4.04 -5.23 -2.19
CA ALA A 24 -4.48 -5.23 -3.59
C ALA A 24 -3.30 -5.39 -4.56
N HIS A 25 -2.14 -4.78 -4.30
CA HIS A 25 -0.92 -4.99 -5.09
C HIS A 25 -0.46 -6.45 -5.06
N VAL A 26 -0.36 -7.07 -3.88
CA VAL A 26 0.05 -8.47 -3.78
C VAL A 26 -0.96 -9.40 -4.48
N ALA A 27 -2.26 -9.16 -4.27
CA ALA A 27 -3.32 -9.95 -4.88
C ALA A 27 -3.36 -9.81 -6.41
N SER A 28 -3.01 -8.63 -6.94
CA SER A 28 -3.00 -8.34 -8.38
C SER A 28 -2.09 -9.28 -9.17
N VAL A 29 -1.02 -9.81 -8.57
CA VAL A 29 -0.13 -10.77 -9.24
C VAL A 29 -0.87 -12.04 -9.65
N HIS A 30 -1.82 -12.49 -8.83
CA HIS A 30 -2.61 -13.68 -9.14
C HIS A 30 -3.62 -13.43 -10.26
N ALA A 31 -4.13 -12.20 -10.37
CA ALA A 31 -5.10 -11.82 -11.40
C ALA A 31 -4.45 -11.54 -12.76
N PHE A 32 -3.30 -10.86 -12.78
CA PHE A 32 -2.66 -10.41 -14.02
C PHE A 32 -1.51 -11.31 -14.49
N TYR A 33 -0.89 -12.08 -13.59
CA TYR A 33 0.28 -12.92 -13.90
C TYR A 33 0.13 -14.36 -13.36
N PRO A 34 -1.00 -15.06 -13.61
CA PRO A 34 -1.24 -16.39 -13.06
C PRO A 34 -0.20 -17.43 -13.50
N GLU A 35 0.34 -17.29 -14.70
CA GLU A 35 1.39 -18.17 -15.25
C GLU A 35 2.73 -18.02 -14.52
N SER A 36 3.11 -16.79 -14.12
CA SER A 36 4.29 -16.57 -13.29
C SER A 36 4.14 -17.20 -11.91
N VAL A 37 2.95 -17.08 -11.29
CA VAL A 37 2.68 -17.66 -9.97
C VAL A 37 2.79 -19.19 -10.02
N ARG A 38 2.14 -19.82 -11.00
CA ARG A 38 2.22 -21.28 -11.18
C ARG A 38 3.65 -21.74 -11.44
N SER A 39 4.37 -21.05 -12.31
CA SER A 39 5.78 -21.38 -12.60
C SER A 39 6.68 -21.31 -11.36
N VAL A 40 6.46 -20.34 -10.47
CA VAL A 40 7.24 -20.22 -9.20
C VAL A 40 6.84 -21.29 -8.19
N VAL A 41 5.55 -21.64 -8.10
CA VAL A 41 5.04 -22.69 -7.20
C VAL A 41 5.50 -24.07 -7.65
N ASP A 42 5.38 -24.38 -8.94
CA ASP A 42 5.70 -25.69 -9.51
C ASP A 42 7.20 -25.90 -9.69
N GLY A 43 7.95 -24.83 -10.04
CA GLY A 43 9.40 -24.87 -10.27
C GLY A 43 10.24 -24.63 -9.01
N GLY A 44 9.67 -24.12 -7.92
CA GLY A 44 10.41 -23.66 -6.76
C GLY A 44 11.06 -22.29 -6.99
N VAL A 45 11.02 -21.42 -5.96
CA VAL A 45 11.42 -20.00 -6.06
C VAL A 45 12.84 -19.82 -6.63
N ILE A 46 13.78 -20.68 -6.25
CA ILE A 46 15.20 -20.58 -6.67
C ILE A 46 15.44 -21.16 -8.07
N ALA A 47 14.84 -22.30 -8.41
CA ALA A 47 15.06 -22.94 -9.72
C ALA A 47 14.30 -22.21 -10.85
N SER A 48 13.30 -21.39 -10.52
CA SER A 48 12.61 -20.54 -11.48
C SER A 48 13.41 -19.31 -11.94
N VAL A 49 14.59 -19.03 -11.39
CA VAL A 49 15.35 -17.81 -11.76
C VAL A 49 15.99 -17.93 -13.16
N ASP A 50 16.43 -19.13 -13.55
CA ASP A 50 17.21 -19.34 -14.79
C ASP A 50 16.46 -20.08 -15.93
N ALA A 51 15.17 -20.42 -15.73
CA ALA A 51 14.52 -21.42 -16.56
C ALA A 51 14.00 -20.94 -17.94
N ASP A 52 13.72 -19.65 -18.14
CA ASP A 52 13.21 -19.13 -19.44
C ASP A 52 13.28 -17.58 -19.52
N PRO A 53 13.99 -16.98 -20.49
CA PRO A 53 14.07 -15.53 -20.66
C PRO A 53 12.72 -14.84 -20.92
N VAL A 54 11.74 -15.52 -21.52
CA VAL A 54 10.38 -14.97 -21.74
C VAL A 54 9.61 -14.86 -20.41
N LEU A 55 9.86 -15.79 -19.48
CA LEU A 55 9.25 -15.76 -18.15
C LEU A 55 9.99 -14.82 -17.18
N THR A 56 11.27 -14.52 -17.44
CA THR A 56 12.07 -13.61 -16.60
C THR A 56 11.45 -12.22 -16.48
N GLU A 57 10.94 -11.64 -17.58
CA GLU A 57 10.27 -10.33 -17.55
C GLU A 57 8.99 -10.37 -16.69
N ARG A 58 8.14 -11.38 -16.91
CA ARG A 58 6.89 -11.56 -16.15
C ARG A 58 7.14 -11.87 -14.67
N ARG A 59 8.22 -12.58 -14.34
CA ARG A 59 8.66 -12.82 -12.96
C ARG A 59 9.14 -11.53 -12.31
N GLY A 60 9.87 -10.69 -13.04
CA GLY A 60 10.30 -9.36 -12.58
C GLY A 60 9.12 -8.46 -12.22
N VAL A 61 8.08 -8.45 -13.05
CA VAL A 61 6.84 -7.72 -12.74
C VAL A 61 6.13 -8.32 -11.51
N GLY A 62 5.99 -9.65 -11.44
CA GLY A 62 5.41 -10.32 -10.27
C GLY A 62 6.17 -9.99 -8.97
N PHE A 63 7.50 -10.04 -9.01
CA PHE A 63 8.37 -9.68 -7.90
C PHE A 63 8.17 -8.21 -7.48
N TRP A 64 8.08 -7.29 -8.44
CA TRP A 64 7.80 -5.88 -8.18
C TRP A 64 6.48 -5.70 -7.43
N TYR A 65 5.40 -6.30 -7.90
CA TYR A 65 4.08 -6.22 -7.24
C TYR A 65 4.08 -6.82 -5.82
N VAL A 66 4.71 -7.98 -5.62
CA VAL A 66 4.76 -8.63 -4.29
C VAL A 66 5.59 -7.80 -3.32
N THR A 67 6.83 -7.47 -3.68
CA THR A 67 7.76 -6.80 -2.76
C THR A 67 7.31 -5.37 -2.44
N SER A 68 6.85 -4.63 -3.45
CA SER A 68 6.26 -3.31 -3.22
C SER A 68 4.97 -3.42 -2.40
N GLY A 69 4.08 -4.36 -2.71
CA GLY A 69 2.84 -4.59 -1.97
C GLY A 69 3.10 -4.89 -0.48
N LEU A 70 4.07 -5.75 -0.17
CA LEU A 70 4.48 -6.04 1.21
C LEU A 70 5.06 -4.80 1.91
N GLY A 71 5.92 -4.03 1.25
CA GLY A 71 6.45 -2.78 1.78
C GLY A 71 5.34 -1.76 2.09
N VAL A 72 4.33 -1.69 1.23
CA VAL A 72 3.17 -0.80 1.36
C VAL A 72 2.25 -1.24 2.49
N ILE A 73 2.02 -2.54 2.66
CA ILE A 73 1.32 -3.10 3.83
C ILE A 73 2.05 -2.69 5.12
N GLY A 74 3.38 -2.86 5.17
CA GLY A 74 4.19 -2.47 6.32
C GLY A 74 4.07 -0.97 6.65
N LEU A 75 4.24 -0.11 5.64
CA LEU A 75 4.06 1.33 5.79
C LEU A 75 2.66 1.69 6.29
N GLY A 76 1.62 1.09 5.71
CA GLY A 76 0.24 1.31 6.12
C GLY A 76 -0.03 0.88 7.56
N ALA A 77 0.55 -0.25 7.99
CA ALA A 77 0.43 -0.73 9.36
C ALA A 77 1.09 0.24 10.36
N ILE A 78 2.28 0.76 10.05
CA ILE A 78 2.99 1.76 10.86
C ILE A 78 2.17 3.05 10.97
N VAL A 79 1.71 3.59 9.84
CA VAL A 79 0.87 4.81 9.80
C VAL A 79 -0.41 4.59 10.60
N ARG A 80 -1.08 3.45 10.42
CA ARG A 80 -2.30 3.12 11.15
C ARG A 80 -2.05 2.98 12.65
N GLY A 81 -0.91 2.41 13.06
CA GLY A 81 -0.49 2.36 14.45
C GLY A 81 -0.37 3.75 15.05
N HIS A 82 0.33 4.66 14.36
CA HIS A 82 0.45 6.06 14.77
C HIS A 82 -0.90 6.78 14.81
N GLU A 83 -1.76 6.59 13.80
CA GLU A 83 -3.12 7.17 13.78
C GLU A 83 -3.95 6.74 14.98
N LYS A 84 -3.85 5.48 15.42
CA LYS A 84 -4.56 4.99 16.60
C LYS A 84 -4.10 5.65 17.91
N VAL A 85 -2.83 6.02 18.00
CA VAL A 85 -2.25 6.64 19.20
C VAL A 85 -2.47 8.15 19.22
N HIS A 86 -2.30 8.81 18.07
CA HIS A 86 -2.28 10.28 17.98
C HIS A 86 -3.52 10.90 17.33
N GLY A 87 -4.48 10.09 16.87
CA GLY A 87 -5.68 10.54 16.17
C GLY A 87 -5.44 11.11 14.77
N ARG A 88 -4.18 11.08 14.28
CA ARG A 88 -3.76 11.64 12.98
C ARG A 88 -2.56 10.88 12.41
N PRO A 89 -2.37 10.88 11.07
CA PRO A 89 -1.19 10.30 10.46
C PRO A 89 0.07 11.11 10.81
N PRO A 90 1.26 10.50 10.74
CA PRO A 90 2.53 11.23 10.79
C PRO A 90 2.57 12.38 9.77
N PRO A 91 3.19 13.54 10.10
CA PRO A 91 3.24 14.69 9.18
C PRO A 91 3.84 14.38 7.81
N ALA A 92 4.81 13.46 7.75
CA ALA A 92 5.49 13.08 6.52
C ALA A 92 4.69 12.11 5.63
N THR A 93 3.59 11.51 6.13
CA THR A 93 2.87 10.44 5.42
C THR A 93 2.41 10.87 4.03
N ALA A 94 1.83 12.06 3.88
CA ALA A 94 1.38 12.54 2.57
C ALA A 94 2.55 12.67 1.58
N THR A 95 3.67 13.24 2.01
CA THR A 95 4.87 13.41 1.18
C THR A 95 5.46 12.08 0.75
N VAL A 96 5.58 11.13 1.68
CA VAL A 96 6.08 9.78 1.38
C VAL A 96 5.18 9.09 0.37
N LEU A 97 3.85 9.11 0.56
CA LEU A 97 2.92 8.48 -0.37
C LEU A 97 2.98 9.11 -1.77
N VAL A 98 3.11 10.44 -1.90
CA VAL A 98 3.33 11.09 -3.20
C VAL A 98 4.63 10.64 -3.83
N ALA A 99 5.74 10.67 -3.08
CA ALA A 99 7.05 10.28 -3.59
C ALA A 99 7.05 8.82 -4.06
N THR A 100 6.50 7.91 -3.26
CA THR A 100 6.35 6.49 -3.62
C THR A 100 5.47 6.30 -4.84
N GLY A 101 4.33 7.00 -4.93
CA GLY A 101 3.44 6.95 -6.08
C GLY A 101 4.13 7.39 -7.38
N LEU A 102 4.81 8.55 -7.34
CA LEU A 102 5.56 9.06 -8.49
C LEU A 102 6.71 8.14 -8.88
N TRP A 103 7.45 7.62 -7.91
CA TRP A 103 8.55 6.68 -8.14
C TRP A 103 8.07 5.38 -8.80
N GLY A 104 6.97 4.82 -8.32
CA GLY A 104 6.41 3.61 -8.89
C GLY A 104 5.85 3.80 -10.29
N VAL A 105 5.20 4.94 -10.58
CA VAL A 105 4.74 5.28 -11.94
C VAL A 105 5.93 5.48 -12.88
N LEU A 106 7.02 6.08 -12.41
CA LEU A 106 8.25 6.26 -13.20
C LEU A 106 8.89 4.92 -13.57
N LEU A 107 8.98 3.99 -12.61
CA LEU A 107 9.62 2.69 -12.84
C LEU A 107 8.74 1.70 -13.60
N MET A 108 7.42 1.74 -13.38
CA MET A 108 6.47 0.87 -14.07
C MET A 108 5.13 1.60 -14.29
N PRO A 109 4.98 2.32 -15.42
CA PRO A 109 3.81 3.17 -15.67
C PRO A 109 2.48 2.43 -15.70
N ALA A 110 2.49 1.15 -16.10
CA ALA A 110 1.31 0.29 -16.11
C ALA A 110 0.87 -0.16 -14.70
N SER A 111 1.66 0.13 -13.66
CA SER A 111 1.38 -0.26 -12.29
C SER A 111 0.43 0.73 -11.60
N PRO A 112 -0.47 0.27 -10.70
CA PRO A 112 -1.46 1.12 -10.05
C PRO A 112 -0.89 2.04 -8.96
N PHE A 113 0.39 2.43 -9.03
CA PHE A 113 1.04 3.33 -8.06
C PHE A 113 0.46 4.76 -8.06
N TRP A 114 -0.29 5.13 -9.08
CA TRP A 114 -1.06 6.37 -9.06
C TRP A 114 -2.15 6.39 -7.96
N LEU A 115 -2.58 5.22 -7.46
CA LEU A 115 -3.53 5.10 -6.33
C LEU A 115 -2.97 5.59 -5.00
N PHE A 116 -1.66 5.84 -4.89
CA PHE A 116 -1.08 6.47 -3.70
C PHE A 116 -1.47 7.94 -3.57
N LEU A 117 -1.74 8.62 -4.69
CA LEU A 117 -2.10 10.05 -4.70
C LEU A 117 -3.41 10.37 -3.96
N PRO A 118 -4.54 9.67 -4.19
CA PRO A 118 -5.75 9.90 -3.41
C PRO A 118 -5.57 9.58 -1.92
N ILE A 119 -4.74 8.60 -1.56
CA ILE A 119 -4.44 8.29 -0.15
C ILE A 119 -3.56 9.38 0.47
N ALA A 120 -2.58 9.92 -0.28
CA ALA A 120 -1.78 11.04 0.16
C ALA A 120 -2.62 12.30 0.41
N TRP A 121 -3.60 12.55 -0.45
CA TRP A 121 -4.56 13.63 -0.27
C TRP A 121 -5.41 13.43 0.99
N LEU A 122 -5.87 12.21 1.26
CA LEU A 122 -6.58 11.86 2.49
C LEU A 122 -5.70 12.11 3.72
N ALA A 123 -4.44 11.65 3.70
CA ALA A 123 -3.48 11.85 4.79
C ALA A 123 -3.27 13.35 5.09
N ARG A 124 -3.16 14.17 4.04
CA ARG A 124 -2.99 15.63 4.15
C ARG A 124 -4.21 16.30 4.79
N ARG A 125 -5.43 15.89 4.40
CA ARG A 125 -6.66 16.41 5.00
C ARG A 125 -6.79 16.02 6.47
N SER A 126 -6.48 14.78 6.82
CA SER A 126 -6.53 14.30 8.21
C SER A 126 -5.50 14.99 9.11
N ALA A 127 -4.30 15.29 8.60
CA ALA A 127 -3.28 16.04 9.35
C ALA A 127 -3.71 17.48 9.69
N ASN A 128 -4.36 18.16 8.74
CA ASN A 128 -4.80 19.56 8.92
C ASN A 128 -5.95 19.72 9.92
N ILE A 129 -6.80 18.69 10.08
CA ILE A 129 -7.90 18.71 11.06
C ILE A 129 -7.35 18.58 12.49
N GLY A 130 -6.42 17.66 12.73
CA GLY A 130 -5.82 17.47 14.06
C GLY A 130 -4.93 18.62 14.54
N GLY A 131 -4.39 19.44 13.62
CA GLY A 131 -3.59 20.62 13.96
C GLY A 131 -4.40 21.79 14.50
N ARG A 132 -5.69 21.91 14.16
CA ARG A 132 -6.55 23.03 14.59
C ARG A 132 -7.11 22.88 16.01
N SER A 133 -7.11 21.68 16.57
CA SER A 133 -7.64 21.36 17.90
C SER A 133 -6.61 21.47 19.03
N GLY A 134 -5.35 21.80 18.74
CA GLY A 134 -4.26 21.92 19.73
C GLY A 134 -3.96 23.35 20.20
N HIS A 135 -4.77 24.33 19.81
CA HIS A 135 -4.66 25.74 20.22
C HIS A 135 -5.87 26.15 21.06
N HIS A 136 -6.05 25.55 22.24
CA HIS A 136 -6.92 26.06 23.30
C HIS A 136 -6.38 25.63 24.66
#